data_AF-A0A6B3G009-F1
#
_entry.id   AF-A0A6B3G009-F1
#
_cell.length_a   1.000
_cell.length_b   1.000
_cell.length_c   1.000
_cell.angle_alpha   90.00
_cell.angle_beta   90.00
_cell.angle_gamma   90.00
#
_symmetry.space_group_name_H-M   'P 1'
#
loop_
_entity.id
_entity.type
_entity.pdbx_description
1 polymer ?
#
loop_
_entity_poly.entity_id
_entity_poly.type
_entity_poly.pdbx_seq_one_letter_code
_entity_poly.pdbx_strand_id
1 'polypeptide(L)' 'MPTAIAVTSADLVLPPTDQQTPTAALLQAPEAQVLELAIGDMHLLLEQHGYVIAL' A
#
# COMPACT_ATOMS: atom_id res chain seq x y z
N MET A 1 -5.49 -0.12 -17.29
CA MET A 1 -5.81 0.28 -15.90
C MET A 1 -4.50 0.35 -15.14
N PRO A 2 -4.19 1.46 -14.44
CA PRO A 2 -2.98 1.54 -13.61
C PRO A 2 -3.14 0.66 -12.37
N THR A 3 -2.12 -0.11 -12.00
CA THR A 3 -2.11 -0.94 -10.80
C THR A 3 -1.17 -0.31 -9.76
N ALA A 4 -1.68 -0.03 -8.57
CA ALA A 4 -0.88 0.41 -7.44
C ALA A 4 -0.42 -0.81 -6.62
N ILE A 5 0.81 -0.78 -6.10
CA ILE A 5 1.37 -1.83 -5.24
C ILE A 5 1.46 -1.27 -3.82
N ALA A 6 1.01 -2.01 -2.81
CA ALA A 6 1.21 -1.65 -1.40
C ALA A 6 2.29 -2.54 -0.79
N VAL A 7 3.21 -1.96 -0.01
CA VAL A 7 4.36 -2.68 0.56
C VAL A 7 4.43 -2.42 2.07
N THR A 8 4.62 -3.48 2.85
CA THR A 8 4.64 -3.43 4.33
C THR A 8 6.05 -3.56 4.93
N SER A 9 7.09 -3.72 4.10
CA SER A 9 8.47 -3.94 4.52
C SER A 9 9.41 -2.94 3.85
N ALA A 10 10.19 -2.20 4.66
CA ALA A 10 11.13 -1.19 4.16
C ALA A 10 12.29 -1.78 3.31
N ASP A 11 12.64 -3.04 3.55
CA ASP A 11 13.70 -3.75 2.81
C ASP A 11 13.25 -4.26 1.44
N LEU A 12 11.96 -4.14 1.13
CA LEU A 12 11.41 -4.57 -0.15
C LEU A 12 11.59 -3.45 -1.17
N VAL A 13 12.75 -3.48 -1.83
CA VAL A 13 13.10 -2.54 -2.89
C VAL A 13 12.25 -2.84 -4.13
N LEU A 14 11.29 -1.97 -4.42
CA LEU A 14 10.57 -2.04 -5.68
C LEU A 14 11.50 -1.62 -6.83
N PRO A 15 11.52 -2.35 -7.95
CA PRO A 15 12.23 -1.90 -9.15
C PRO A 15 11.67 -0.55 -9.61
N PRO A 16 12.48 0.26 -10.30
CA PRO A 16 12.04 1.56 -10.82
C PRO A 16 10.79 1.37 -11.66
N THR A 17 9.75 2.12 -11.30
CA THR A 17 8.46 2.10 -11.97
C THR A 17 8.52 2.92 -13.25
N ASP A 18 8.02 2.38 -14.36
CA ASP A 18 7.77 3.17 -15.58
C ASP A 18 6.86 4.36 -15.26
N GLN A 19 6.93 5.44 -16.04
CA GLN A 19 6.23 6.71 -15.76
C GLN A 19 4.70 6.57 -15.61
N GLN A 20 4.12 5.46 -16.08
CA GLN A 20 2.69 5.18 -16.02
C GLN A 20 2.26 4.40 -14.78
N THR A 21 3.21 3.89 -13.99
CA THR A 21 2.91 3.12 -12.78
C THR A 21 2.81 4.06 -11.59
N PRO A 22 1.64 4.09 -10.90
CA PRO A 22 1.47 4.88 -9.69
C PRO A 22 2.47 4.49 -8.60
N THR A 23 2.89 5.48 -7.79
CA THR A 23 3.75 5.24 -6.63
C THR A 23 3.11 4.24 -5.68
N ALA A 24 3.93 3.31 -5.17
CA ALA A 24 3.49 2.35 -4.18
C ALA A 24 3.11 3.03 -2.85
N ALA A 25 2.00 2.61 -2.27
CA ALA A 25 1.61 3.04 -0.93
C ALA A 25 2.37 2.21 0.11
N LEU A 26 3.06 2.87 1.03
CA LEU A 26 3.77 2.20 2.11
C LEU A 26 2.89 2.21 3.35
N LEU A 27 2.56 1.02 3.85
CA LEU A 27 1.82 0.84 5.09
C LEU A 27 2.79 0.40 6.19
N GLN A 28 2.59 0.89 7.41
CA GLN A 28 3.33 0.37 8.54
C GLN A 28 2.93 -1.10 8.80
N ALA A 29 3.87 -1.87 9.35
CA ALA A 29 3.62 -3.26 9.69
C ALA A 29 2.52 -3.34 10.78
N PRO A 30 1.57 -4.27 10.69
CA PRO A 30 0.48 -4.39 11.66
C PRO A 30 0.94 -4.51 13.12
N GLU A 31 2.12 -5.11 13.36
CA GLU A 31 2.70 -5.27 14.70
C GLU A 31 3.29 -3.96 15.26
N ALA A 32 3.55 -2.98 14.39
CA ALA A 32 4.12 -1.69 14.75
C ALA A 32 3.07 -0.61 15.06
N GLN A 33 1.77 -0.91 14.89
CA GLN A 33 0.68 0.02 15.12
C GLN A 33 -0.53 -0.67 15.78
N VAL A 34 -1.43 0.12 16.38
CA VAL A 34 -2.69 -0.43 16.89
C VAL A 34 -3.65 -0.75 15.74
N LEU A 35 -4.50 -1.76 15.94
CA LEU A 35 -5.42 -2.26 14.90
C LEU A 35 -6.27 -1.17 14.26
N GLU A 36 -6.78 -0.24 15.07
CA GLU A 36 -7.65 0.83 14.57
C GLU A 36 -6.93 1.76 13.58
N LEU A 37 -5.64 2.05 13.81
CA LEU A 37 -4.83 2.80 12.84
C LEU A 37 -4.61 1.98 11.57
N ALA A 38 -4.29 0.69 11.68
CA ALA A 38 -4.05 -0.17 10.52
C ALA A 38 -5.29 -0.27 9.61
N ILE A 39 -6.48 -0.36 10.21
CA ILE A 39 -7.74 -0.37 9.48
C ILE A 39 -7.99 0.99 8.83
N GLY A 40 -7.74 2.10 9.54
CA GLY A 40 -7.88 3.44 8.99
C GLY A 40 -7.02 3.69 7.76
N ASP A 41 -5.75 3.28 7.81
CA ASP A 41 -4.82 3.40 6.70
C ASP A 41 -5.27 2.56 5.49
N MET A 42 -5.73 1.32 5.73
CA MET A 42 -6.27 0.46 4.67
C MET A 42 -7.55 1.04 4.05
N HIS A 43 -8.41 1.64 4.86
CA HIS A 43 -9.64 2.28 4.39
C HIS A 43 -9.34 3.48 3.48
N LEU A 44 -8.37 4.32 3.87
CA LEU A 44 -7.92 5.43 3.02
C LEU A 44 -7.41 4.95 1.66
N LEU A 45 -6.70 3.82 1.64
CA LEU A 45 -6.15 3.22 0.43
C LEU A 45 -7.26 2.73 -0.51
N LEU A 46 -8.31 2.12 0.05
CA LEU A 46 -9.51 1.70 -0.68
C LEU A 46 -10.29 2.90 -1.24
N GLU A 47 -10.47 3.97 -0.48
CA GLU A 47 -11.15 5.20 -0.97
C GLU A 47 -10.41 5.82 -2.16
N GLN A 48 -9.07 5.79 -2.15
CA GLN A 48 -8.25 6.37 -3.23
C GLN A 48 -8.20 5.51 -4.49
N HIS A 49 -8.24 4.18 -4.36
CA HIS A 49 -7.95 3.25 -5.47
C HIS A 49 -9.11 2.33 -5.84
N GLY A 50 -10.17 2.29 -5.03
CA GLY A 50 -11.40 1.52 -5.25
C GLY A 50 -11.32 0.03 -4.87
N TYR A 51 -10.13 -0.57 -4.81
CA TYR A 51 -9.94 -1.96 -4.39
C TYR A 51 -8.49 -2.25 -3.96
N VAL A 52 -8.31 -3.32 -3.19
CA VAL A 52 -7.02 -3.87 -2.76
C VAL A 52 -6.96 -5.35 -3.08
N ILE A 53 -5.80 -5.84 -3.54
CA ILE A 53 -5.52 -7.25 -3.75
C ILE A 53 -4.49 -7.68 -2.70
N ALA A 54 -4.82 -8.69 -1.89
CA ALA A 54 -3.93 -9.27 -0.89
C ALA A 54 -3.51 -10.69 -1.32
N LEU A 55 -2.25 -11.05 -1.04
CA LEU A 55 -1.61 -12.32 -1.41
C LEU A 55 -1.05 -13.03 -0.18
#